data_AF-A0A0A0JLG7-F1
#
_entry.id   AF-A0A0A0JLG7-F1
#
_cell.length_a   1.000
_cell.length_b   1.000
_cell.length_c   1.000
_cell.angle_alpha   90.00
_cell.angle_beta   90.00
_cell.angle_gamma   90.00
#
_symmetry.space_group_name_H-M   'P 1'
#
loop_
_entity.id
_entity.type
_entity.pdbx_description
1 polymer ?
#
loop_
_entity_poly.entity_id
_entity_poly.type
_entity_poly.pdbx_seq_one_letter_code
_entity_poly.pdbx_strand_id
1 'polypeptide(L)'
;MIAAGVLLIVGALVARQRMMSEYRAQSAEANEQAETDRDELDTERDVPDDARDDREFDTAASSSDSDRSSDGYIFDGSDDVARGEGPATTDNVADQAPAELESQPLAPTEAPARQADEAPKLPAPKPVVTAPPVIVAPPVADAERPTLVITLPRKKPEAPESGSTDTPDSPATPAAANSSTPDAGSEPMPFKDLPASHVLAPPPRLRTRSSDVPLMDWLRYYSDGNAWSGVIQSISDRISGDVMLQPWFGSMDRSTLQRHVMATVRDLTSEGLTVGTVRELAAAQLAFVQAGGEPITEPVWEKLHATFANALREHLVPEAGVQSLDTTLAPLKAVIVKRSLI
;
A
#
# COMPACT_ATOMS: atom_id res chain seq x y z
N MET A 1 -2.26 29.54 4.21
CA MET A 1 -2.91 28.25 3.88
C MET A 1 -1.96 27.15 3.38
N ILE A 2 -0.70 27.44 3.02
CA ILE A 2 0.31 26.41 2.63
C ILE A 2 0.74 25.53 3.85
N ALA A 3 0.54 26.00 5.07
CA ALA A 3 1.00 25.32 6.29
C ALA A 3 0.16 24.10 6.70
N ALA A 4 -1.11 24.00 6.28
CA ALA A 4 -2.02 22.95 6.76
C ALA A 4 -1.75 21.57 6.09
N GLY A 5 -1.45 21.55 4.79
CA GLY A 5 -1.06 20.33 4.08
C GLY A 5 0.30 19.78 4.53
N VAL A 6 1.24 20.66 4.88
CA VAL A 6 2.54 20.28 5.44
C VAL A 6 2.38 19.69 6.85
N LEU A 7 1.43 20.16 7.64
CA LEU A 7 1.16 19.62 8.98
C LEU A 7 0.59 18.20 8.96
N LEU A 8 -0.19 17.81 7.94
CA LEU A 8 -0.63 16.42 7.74
C LEU A 8 0.54 15.49 7.39
N ILE A 9 1.46 15.98 6.53
CA ILE A 9 2.66 15.24 6.12
C ILE A 9 3.65 15.10 7.28
N VAL A 10 3.89 16.19 8.01
CA VAL A 10 4.78 16.19 9.19
C VAL A 10 4.15 15.41 10.33
N GLY A 11 2.82 15.46 10.51
CA GLY A 11 2.10 14.67 11.50
C GLY A 11 2.26 13.17 11.27
N ALA A 12 1.99 12.69 10.06
CA ALA A 12 2.17 11.28 9.69
C ALA A 12 3.65 10.86 9.74
N LEU A 13 4.58 11.73 9.34
CA LEU A 13 6.01 11.43 9.36
C LEU A 13 6.58 11.38 10.79
N VAL A 14 6.15 12.29 11.68
CA VAL A 14 6.56 12.33 13.09
C VAL A 14 5.94 11.18 13.87
N ALA A 15 4.67 10.83 13.60
CA ALA A 15 4.04 9.65 14.18
C ALA A 15 4.78 8.37 13.79
N ARG A 16 5.14 8.22 12.51
CA ARG A 16 5.93 7.09 12.01
C ARG A 16 7.34 7.03 12.61
N GLN A 17 8.01 8.18 12.75
CA GLN A 17 9.32 8.24 13.41
C GLN A 17 9.23 7.86 14.89
N ARG A 18 8.18 8.31 15.59
CA ARG A 18 7.95 7.96 17.00
C ARG A 18 7.70 6.47 17.16
N MET A 19 6.85 5.88 16.33
CA MET A 19 6.56 4.45 16.36
C MET A 19 7.81 3.61 16.08
N MET A 20 8.65 4.01 15.10
CA MET A 20 9.94 3.37 14.82
C MET A 20 10.95 3.55 15.96
N SER A 21 10.92 4.66 16.68
CA SER A 21 11.80 4.89 17.84
C SER A 21 11.41 4.04 19.04
N GLU A 22 10.10 3.89 19.29
CA GLU A 22 9.57 3.00 20.34
C GLU A 22 9.85 1.54 20.00
N TYR A 23 9.73 1.15 18.72
CA TYR A 23 10.10 -0.18 18.26
C TYR A 23 11.60 -0.47 18.46
N ARG A 24 12.46 0.54 18.21
CA ARG A 24 13.90 0.42 18.45
C ARG A 24 14.23 0.31 19.94
N ALA A 25 13.57 1.11 20.78
CA ALA A 25 13.73 1.04 22.22
C ALA A 25 13.31 -0.33 22.77
N GLN A 26 12.15 -0.84 22.36
CA GLN A 26 11.69 -2.19 22.72
C GLN A 26 12.63 -3.28 22.21
N SER A 27 13.16 -3.14 20.98
CA SER A 27 14.13 -4.11 20.47
C SER A 27 15.49 -4.04 21.18
N ALA A 28 15.88 -2.88 21.71
CA ALA A 28 17.10 -2.74 22.49
C ALA A 28 16.94 -3.37 23.88
N GLU A 29 15.82 -3.11 24.55
CA GLU A 29 15.46 -3.73 25.83
C GLU A 29 15.37 -5.26 25.71
N ALA A 30 14.74 -5.76 24.64
CA ALA A 30 14.67 -7.20 24.38
C ALA A 30 16.05 -7.85 24.14
N ASN A 31 16.99 -7.11 23.54
CA ASN A 31 18.34 -7.60 23.30
C ASN A 31 19.19 -7.59 24.58
N GLU A 32 19.04 -6.56 25.42
CA GLU A 32 19.72 -6.45 26.73
C GLU A 32 19.23 -7.53 27.71
N GLN A 33 17.93 -7.85 27.65
CA GLN A 33 17.36 -8.96 28.42
C GLN A 33 17.88 -10.32 27.93
N ALA A 34 18.06 -10.49 26.61
CA ALA A 34 18.65 -11.71 26.05
C ALA A 34 20.14 -11.88 26.39
N GLU A 35 20.89 -10.79 26.54
CA GLU A 35 22.28 -10.84 27.05
C GLU A 35 22.34 -11.17 28.54
N THR A 36 21.43 -10.59 29.35
CA THR A 36 21.36 -10.87 30.79
C THR A 36 21.03 -12.34 31.06
N ASP A 37 20.04 -12.90 30.35
CA ASP A 37 19.68 -14.32 30.46
C ASP A 37 20.83 -15.25 30.03
N ARG A 38 21.70 -14.79 29.12
CA ARG A 38 22.88 -15.56 28.67
C ARG A 38 23.99 -15.57 29.72
N ASP A 39 24.26 -14.45 30.37
CA ASP A 39 25.26 -14.35 31.43
C ASP A 39 24.84 -15.11 32.70
N GLU A 40 23.55 -15.20 33.00
CA GLU A 40 23.04 -16.02 34.11
C GLU A 40 23.25 -17.52 33.84
N LEU A 41 23.06 -17.98 32.60
CA LEU A 41 23.32 -19.36 32.19
C LEU A 41 24.81 -19.75 32.24
N ASP A 42 25.73 -18.83 31.97
CA ASP A 42 27.17 -19.10 32.09
C ASP A 42 27.64 -19.06 33.55
N THR A 43 26.99 -18.28 34.42
CA THR A 43 27.31 -18.22 35.85
C THR A 43 26.87 -19.48 36.62
N GLU A 44 25.78 -20.15 36.20
CA GLU A 44 25.33 -21.41 36.81
C GLU A 44 26.22 -22.62 36.43
N ARG A 45 27.16 -22.44 35.50
CA ARG A 45 28.08 -23.50 35.05
C ARG A 45 29.39 -23.58 35.84
N ASP A 46 29.71 -22.57 36.65
CA ASP A 46 30.83 -22.58 37.59
C ASP A 46 30.42 -23.20 38.96
N VAL A 47 29.86 -24.40 38.90
CA VAL A 47 29.77 -25.25 40.10
C VAL A 47 31.18 -25.78 40.38
N PRO A 48 31.79 -25.47 41.53
CA PRO A 48 33.11 -26.00 41.88
C PRO A 48 33.08 -27.52 41.88
N ASP A 49 33.92 -28.10 41.02
CA ASP A 49 34.17 -29.53 40.79
C ASP A 49 34.94 -30.14 41.97
N ASP A 50 34.39 -30.01 43.17
CA ASP A 50 35.04 -30.39 44.43
C ASP A 50 34.10 -31.27 45.27
N ALA A 51 33.67 -32.39 44.67
CA ALA A 51 33.26 -33.63 45.35
C ALA A 51 32.63 -34.62 44.35
N ARG A 52 33.42 -35.23 43.47
CA ARG A 52 33.05 -36.51 42.85
C ARG A 52 34.12 -37.55 43.10
N ASP A 53 33.99 -38.12 44.29
CA ASP A 53 34.32 -39.50 44.64
C ASP A 53 34.22 -40.45 43.43
N ASP A 54 35.36 -41.02 43.07
CA ASP A 54 35.58 -42.45 42.88
C ASP A 54 34.35 -43.29 42.50
N ARG A 55 33.96 -43.25 41.23
CA ARG A 55 33.32 -44.40 40.58
C ARG A 55 33.96 -44.69 39.24
N GLU A 56 35.03 -45.47 39.34
CA GLU A 56 35.53 -46.40 38.34
C GLU A 56 34.34 -47.18 37.73
N PHE A 57 33.95 -46.83 36.50
CA PHE A 57 33.15 -47.69 35.65
C PHE A 57 33.75 -47.69 34.24
N ASP A 58 34.24 -48.88 33.92
CA ASP A 58 34.82 -49.28 32.66
C ASP A 58 33.92 -49.00 31.44
N THR A 59 34.54 -48.35 30.46
CA THR A 59 34.49 -48.66 29.01
C THR A 59 33.27 -49.40 28.42
N ALA A 60 32.54 -48.74 27.51
CA ALA A 60 32.32 -49.26 26.16
C ALA A 60 31.75 -48.20 25.20
N ALA A 61 32.45 -48.09 24.06
CA ALA A 61 32.14 -47.41 22.81
C ALA A 61 30.66 -47.12 22.46
N SER A 62 30.41 -45.94 21.89
CA SER A 62 29.60 -45.85 20.66
C SER A 62 29.89 -44.56 19.89
N SER A 63 30.56 -44.73 18.75
CA SER A 63 30.73 -43.78 17.66
C SER A 63 29.41 -43.58 16.89
N SER A 64 29.07 -42.33 16.59
CA SER A 64 28.19 -41.86 15.49
C SER A 64 28.31 -40.33 15.50
N ASP A 65 29.20 -39.68 14.77
CA ASP A 65 29.38 -39.68 13.31
C ASP A 65 28.08 -39.25 12.60
N SER A 66 27.97 -37.94 12.35
CA SER A 66 27.00 -37.34 11.45
C SER A 66 27.55 -35.99 10.98
N ASP A 67 28.48 -36.11 10.05
CA ASP A 67 28.73 -35.14 8.98
C ASP A 67 27.42 -34.58 8.43
N ARG A 68 27.23 -33.26 8.52
CA ARG A 68 26.32 -32.55 7.63
C ARG A 68 27.08 -31.44 6.94
N SER A 69 27.63 -31.84 5.80
CA SER A 69 28.34 -31.07 4.80
C SER A 69 27.64 -29.75 4.46
N SER A 70 28.42 -28.69 4.59
CA SER A 70 28.19 -27.37 4.02
C SER A 70 28.44 -27.43 2.51
N ASP A 71 27.40 -27.38 1.69
CA ASP A 71 27.54 -27.07 0.26
C ASP A 71 27.12 -25.62 0.01
N GLY A 72 28.14 -24.78 -0.13
CA GLY A 72 28.03 -23.43 -0.65
C GLY A 72 27.89 -23.48 -2.18
N TYR A 73 26.76 -23.03 -2.70
CA TYR A 73 26.61 -22.74 -4.12
C TYR A 73 27.16 -21.34 -4.41
N ILE A 74 28.38 -21.31 -4.96
CA ILE A 74 28.92 -20.17 -5.72
C ILE A 74 28.35 -20.30 -7.13
N PHE A 75 27.48 -19.36 -7.52
CA PHE A 75 27.00 -19.22 -8.90
C PHE A 75 27.83 -18.11 -9.57
N ASP A 76 28.91 -18.52 -10.21
CA ASP A 76 29.66 -17.74 -11.21
C ASP A 76 29.42 -18.42 -12.57
N GLY A 77 29.15 -17.62 -13.60
CA GLY A 77 28.71 -18.13 -14.89
C GLY A 77 28.26 -17.04 -15.85
N SER A 78 29.22 -16.23 -16.29
CA SER A 78 29.15 -15.60 -17.60
C SER A 78 29.27 -16.67 -18.68
N ASP A 79 28.42 -16.65 -19.72
CA ASP A 79 28.87 -16.86 -21.10
C ASP A 79 27.76 -16.63 -22.13
N ASP A 80 28.12 -15.76 -23.08
CA ASP A 80 27.69 -15.68 -24.47
C ASP A 80 27.44 -17.06 -25.11
N VAL A 81 26.27 -17.31 -25.71
CA VAL A 81 26.19 -18.08 -26.97
C VAL A 81 25.00 -17.64 -27.84
N ALA A 82 25.37 -17.37 -29.08
CA ALA A 82 24.57 -17.07 -30.24
C ALA A 82 23.55 -18.17 -30.66
N ARG A 83 22.50 -17.71 -31.36
CA ARG A 83 22.05 -18.21 -32.68
C ARG A 83 21.77 -19.73 -32.80
N GLY A 84 20.49 -20.08 -32.89
CA GLY A 84 20.03 -21.39 -33.34
C GLY A 84 18.59 -21.36 -33.84
N GLU A 85 18.42 -21.12 -35.15
CA GLU A 85 17.20 -21.42 -35.89
C GLU A 85 17.01 -22.95 -35.93
N GLY A 86 15.80 -23.44 -35.66
CA GLY A 86 15.49 -24.87 -35.73
C GLY A 86 13.97 -25.12 -35.65
N PRO A 87 13.38 -25.88 -36.59
CA PRO A 87 11.97 -25.78 -36.97
C PRO A 87 11.00 -26.63 -36.14
N ALA A 88 9.74 -26.22 -36.19
CA ALA A 88 8.58 -26.90 -35.63
C ALA A 88 8.38 -28.32 -36.18
N THR A 89 8.20 -29.27 -35.27
CA THR A 89 7.55 -30.56 -35.54
C THR A 89 6.72 -30.91 -34.31
N THR A 90 5.41 -31.05 -34.48
CA THR A 90 4.65 -32.25 -34.10
C THR A 90 3.16 -32.02 -34.36
N ASP A 91 2.71 -32.62 -35.47
CA ASP A 91 1.36 -33.18 -35.58
C ASP A 91 1.06 -34.02 -34.34
N ASN A 92 -0.11 -33.79 -33.73
CA ASN A 92 -0.71 -34.75 -32.82
C ASN A 92 -2.23 -34.68 -32.98
N VAL A 93 -2.72 -35.44 -33.97
CA VAL A 93 -4.14 -35.75 -34.19
C VAL A 93 -4.34 -37.20 -33.74
N ALA A 94 -4.99 -37.36 -32.59
CA ALA A 94 -5.67 -38.59 -32.16
C ALA A 94 -7.01 -38.10 -31.58
N ASP A 95 -8.10 -38.17 -32.33
CA ASP A 95 -8.91 -39.36 -32.57
C ASP A 95 -9.38 -40.00 -31.25
N GLN A 96 -10.43 -39.42 -30.66
CA GLN A 96 -11.30 -40.08 -29.69
C GLN A 96 -12.75 -39.72 -29.99
N ALA A 97 -13.45 -40.71 -30.54
CA ALA A 97 -14.90 -40.76 -30.68
C ALA A 97 -15.59 -40.76 -29.31
N PRO A 98 -16.70 -40.03 -29.13
CA PRO A 98 -17.66 -40.32 -28.08
C PRO A 98 -18.78 -41.21 -28.61
N ALA A 99 -19.01 -42.28 -27.85
CA ALA A 99 -20.06 -43.26 -28.02
C ALA A 99 -21.46 -42.64 -28.06
N GLU A 100 -22.26 -43.20 -28.97
CA GLU A 100 -23.71 -43.07 -29.04
C GLU A 100 -24.36 -43.46 -27.70
N LEU A 101 -25.23 -42.60 -27.19
CA LEU A 101 -26.30 -42.99 -26.28
C LEU A 101 -27.61 -42.43 -26.86
N GLU A 102 -28.28 -43.29 -27.61
CA GLU A 102 -29.69 -43.19 -27.93
C GLU A 102 -30.52 -43.14 -26.64
N SER A 103 -31.43 -42.17 -26.55
CA SER A 103 -32.72 -42.31 -25.86
C SER A 103 -33.68 -41.25 -26.42
N GLN A 104 -34.65 -41.75 -27.19
CA GLN A 104 -35.80 -41.04 -27.77
C GLN A 104 -36.88 -40.71 -26.68
N PRO A 105 -38.14 -40.32 -26.99
CA PRO A 105 -38.61 -39.01 -27.50
C PRO A 105 -39.86 -38.47 -26.71
N LEU A 106 -40.50 -37.42 -27.26
CA LEU A 106 -41.83 -36.80 -26.98
C LEU A 106 -41.76 -35.52 -26.11
N ALA A 107 -42.37 -34.38 -26.45
CA ALA A 107 -43.53 -34.09 -27.29
C ALA A 107 -43.46 -32.64 -27.88
N PRO A 108 -44.35 -32.26 -28.82
CA PRO A 108 -44.23 -31.06 -29.63
C PRO A 108 -44.84 -29.83 -28.94
N THR A 109 -44.24 -28.66 -29.11
CA THR A 109 -44.90 -27.38 -28.84
C THR A 109 -44.85 -26.53 -30.10
N GLU A 110 -46.04 -26.19 -30.57
CA GLU A 110 -46.33 -25.37 -31.74
C GLU A 110 -45.54 -24.06 -31.74
N ALA A 111 -44.91 -23.78 -32.88
CA ALA A 111 -44.37 -22.49 -33.22
C ALA A 111 -45.48 -21.55 -33.72
N PRO A 112 -45.54 -20.29 -33.28
CA PRO A 112 -46.14 -19.25 -34.08
C PRO A 112 -45.13 -18.76 -35.11
N ALA A 113 -45.51 -18.89 -36.38
CA ALA A 113 -44.85 -18.32 -37.53
C ALA A 113 -44.61 -16.81 -37.34
N ARG A 114 -43.34 -16.39 -37.36
CA ARG A 114 -42.96 -14.99 -37.62
C ARG A 114 -42.47 -14.88 -39.05
N GLN A 115 -43.14 -13.99 -39.76
CA GLN A 115 -42.88 -13.57 -41.14
C GLN A 115 -41.40 -13.25 -41.34
N ALA A 116 -40.87 -13.84 -42.41
CA ALA A 116 -39.68 -13.35 -43.08
C ALA A 116 -40.02 -11.98 -43.66
N ASP A 117 -39.34 -10.95 -43.16
CA ASP A 117 -39.24 -9.66 -43.81
C ASP A 117 -37.78 -9.39 -44.13
N GLU A 118 -37.58 -8.74 -45.26
CA GLU A 118 -36.37 -8.59 -46.04
C GLU A 118 -35.17 -8.06 -45.23
N ALA A 119 -34.07 -8.81 -45.23
CA ALA A 119 -32.77 -8.28 -44.80
C ALA A 119 -32.14 -7.49 -45.96
N PRO A 120 -31.82 -6.19 -45.79
CA PRO A 120 -31.10 -5.43 -46.81
C PRO A 120 -29.66 -5.96 -46.92
N LYS A 121 -29.30 -6.36 -48.15
CA LYS A 121 -27.96 -6.77 -48.55
C LYS A 121 -27.01 -5.58 -48.48
N LEU A 122 -26.35 -5.40 -47.34
CA LEU A 122 -25.25 -4.45 -47.18
C LEU A 122 -24.05 -4.88 -48.04
N PRO A 123 -23.46 -3.97 -48.84
CA PRO A 123 -22.26 -4.28 -49.61
C PRO A 123 -21.06 -4.47 -48.68
N ALA A 124 -20.25 -5.48 -48.97
CA ALA A 124 -19.02 -5.78 -48.24
C ALA A 124 -18.08 -4.56 -48.19
N PRO A 125 -17.54 -4.18 -47.01
CA PRO A 125 -16.54 -3.12 -46.92
C PRO A 125 -15.24 -3.58 -47.59
N LYS A 126 -14.76 -2.77 -48.54
CA LYS A 126 -13.42 -2.94 -49.14
C LYS A 126 -12.37 -2.73 -48.04
N PRO A 127 -11.29 -3.53 -48.00
CA PRO A 127 -10.19 -3.29 -47.09
C PRO A 127 -9.46 -2.00 -47.51
N VAL A 128 -9.62 -0.94 -46.72
CA VAL A 128 -8.78 0.26 -46.83
C VAL A 128 -7.49 -0.05 -46.09
N VAL A 129 -6.45 -0.40 -46.85
CA VAL A 129 -5.07 -0.47 -46.35
C VAL A 129 -4.59 0.96 -46.18
N THR A 130 -4.82 1.54 -45.00
CA THR A 130 -4.19 2.78 -44.58
C THR A 130 -2.83 2.44 -44.01
N ALA A 131 -1.77 2.71 -44.77
CA ALA A 131 -0.40 2.64 -44.24
C ALA A 131 -0.26 3.64 -43.07
N PRO A 132 0.44 3.27 -41.97
CA PRO A 132 0.70 4.19 -40.89
C PRO A 132 1.58 5.35 -41.38
N PRO A 133 1.35 6.60 -40.94
CA PRO A 133 2.25 7.69 -41.24
C PRO A 133 3.62 7.39 -40.64
N VAL A 134 4.65 7.38 -41.48
CA VAL A 134 6.05 7.36 -41.05
C VAL A 134 6.31 8.69 -40.33
N ILE A 135 6.32 8.65 -39.00
CA ILE A 135 6.76 9.75 -38.15
C ILE A 135 8.29 9.76 -38.24
N VAL A 136 8.82 10.62 -39.10
CA VAL A 136 10.24 10.96 -39.11
C VAL A 136 10.51 11.75 -37.82
N ALA A 137 11.22 11.13 -36.88
CA ALA A 137 11.71 11.82 -35.69
C ALA A 137 12.64 12.96 -36.13
N PRO A 138 12.43 14.21 -35.65
CA PRO A 138 13.39 15.28 -35.90
C PRO A 138 14.73 14.95 -35.22
N PRO A 139 15.86 15.38 -35.81
CA PRO A 139 17.18 15.16 -35.22
C PRO A 139 17.25 15.80 -33.84
N VAL A 140 17.72 15.02 -32.87
CA VAL A 140 18.02 15.45 -31.51
C VAL A 140 19.08 16.54 -31.59
N ALA A 141 18.66 17.79 -31.43
CA ALA A 141 19.58 18.88 -31.16
C ALA A 141 20.08 18.72 -29.73
N ASP A 142 21.41 18.64 -29.58
CA ASP A 142 22.13 18.78 -28.32
C ASP A 142 21.67 20.06 -27.61
N ALA A 143 20.74 19.90 -26.66
CA ALA A 143 20.35 20.97 -25.75
C ALA A 143 21.30 20.93 -24.56
N GLU A 144 22.22 21.88 -24.59
CA GLU A 144 23.10 22.25 -23.49
C GLU A 144 22.33 22.27 -22.16
N ARG A 145 22.81 21.50 -21.19
CA ARG A 145 22.27 21.49 -19.82
C ARG A 145 22.49 22.87 -19.20
N PRO A 146 21.45 23.61 -18.78
CA PRO A 146 21.65 24.78 -17.94
C PRO A 146 22.06 24.31 -16.54
N THR A 147 23.31 24.60 -16.18
CA THR A 147 23.81 24.55 -14.80
C THR A 147 23.01 25.55 -13.96
N LEU A 148 22.04 25.07 -13.19
CA LEU A 148 21.36 25.87 -12.16
C LEU A 148 22.34 26.13 -11.02
N VAL A 149 22.97 27.30 -11.05
CA VAL A 149 23.68 27.87 -9.90
C VAL A 149 22.64 28.27 -8.85
N ILE A 150 22.44 27.42 -7.85
CA ILE A 150 21.63 27.75 -6.67
C ILE A 150 22.45 28.69 -5.78
N THR A 151 22.28 29.99 -5.98
CA THR A 151 22.81 31.01 -5.06
C THR A 151 21.87 31.11 -3.86
N LEU A 152 22.22 30.47 -2.75
CA LEU A 152 21.54 30.62 -1.46
C LEU A 152 21.76 32.05 -0.91
N PRO A 153 20.71 32.85 -0.64
CA PRO A 153 20.86 34.09 0.11
C PRO A 153 21.17 33.74 1.57
N ARG A 154 22.44 33.94 1.95
CA ARG A 154 22.92 33.81 3.34
C ARG A 154 22.30 34.94 4.17
N LYS A 155 21.18 34.67 4.84
CA LYS A 155 20.57 35.59 5.80
C LYS A 155 21.49 35.69 7.02
N LYS A 156 22.08 36.87 7.19
CA LYS A 156 22.95 37.27 8.30
C LYS A 156 22.18 37.16 9.63
N PRO A 157 22.70 36.47 10.65
CA PRO A 157 22.10 36.51 11.98
C PRO A 157 22.39 37.87 12.63
N GLU A 158 21.35 38.67 12.80
CA GLU A 158 21.35 39.82 13.72
C GLU A 158 21.18 39.29 15.14
N ALA A 159 22.11 39.69 16.00
CA ALA A 159 22.11 39.39 17.42
C ALA A 159 20.98 40.16 18.13
N PRO A 160 20.27 39.56 19.10
CA PRO A 160 19.37 40.31 19.96
C PRO A 160 20.20 41.14 20.95
N GLU A 161 20.02 42.46 20.87
CA GLU A 161 20.55 43.43 21.82
C GLU A 161 19.94 43.20 23.21
N SER A 162 20.82 43.14 24.20
CA SER A 162 20.50 43.26 25.63
C SER A 162 19.78 44.59 25.89
N GLY A 163 18.53 44.50 26.33
CA GLY A 163 17.80 45.61 26.94
C GLY A 163 17.22 45.16 28.28
N SER A 164 17.96 45.39 29.37
CA SER A 164 17.42 45.33 30.72
C SER A 164 16.35 46.41 30.89
N THR A 165 15.16 46.04 31.35
CA THR A 165 14.30 46.98 32.08
C THR A 165 13.66 46.25 33.24
N ASP A 166 13.97 46.81 34.40
CA ASP A 166 13.63 46.45 35.76
C ASP A 166 12.14 46.75 36.07
N THR A 167 11.71 46.46 37.31
CA THR A 167 10.45 46.83 38.02
C THR A 167 9.24 45.86 37.95
N PRO A 168 8.36 45.79 38.99
CA PRO A 168 8.55 45.08 40.25
C PRO A 168 7.41 44.09 40.58
N ASP A 169 7.61 43.33 41.66
CA ASP A 169 6.67 42.53 42.45
C ASP A 169 5.20 43.00 42.45
N SER A 170 4.28 42.06 42.21
CA SER A 170 2.87 42.17 42.61
C SER A 170 2.31 40.80 43.00
N PRO A 171 1.98 40.57 44.29
CA PRO A 171 1.37 39.34 44.75
C PRO A 171 -0.15 39.47 44.75
N ALA A 172 -0.84 38.67 43.92
CA ALA A 172 -2.25 38.36 44.14
C ALA A 172 -2.62 37.07 43.42
N THR A 173 -2.64 35.98 44.17
CA THR A 173 -3.28 34.71 43.84
C THR A 173 -4.78 34.92 43.58
N PRO A 174 -5.30 34.62 42.37
CA PRO A 174 -6.71 34.36 42.18
C PRO A 174 -6.94 32.86 42.35
N ALA A 175 -7.87 32.51 43.25
CA ALA A 175 -8.36 31.16 43.45
C ALA A 175 -8.75 30.53 42.10
N ALA A 176 -8.08 29.43 41.77
CA ALA A 176 -8.44 28.56 40.66
C ALA A 176 -9.80 27.92 40.96
N ALA A 177 -10.86 28.56 40.48
CA ALA A 177 -12.14 27.89 40.29
C ALA A 177 -11.93 26.82 39.20
N ASN A 178 -11.81 25.56 39.64
CA ASN A 178 -11.88 24.38 38.80
C ASN A 178 -13.29 24.27 38.20
N SER A 179 -13.59 25.12 37.23
CA SER A 179 -14.70 24.92 36.33
C SER A 179 -14.29 23.79 35.39
N SER A 180 -14.63 22.56 35.75
CA SER A 180 -14.64 21.43 34.83
C SER A 180 -15.65 21.73 33.72
N THR A 181 -15.22 22.49 32.71
CA THR A 181 -15.95 22.60 31.46
C THR A 181 -16.13 21.16 30.96
N PRO A 182 -17.36 20.67 30.77
CA PRO A 182 -17.59 19.39 30.15
C PRO A 182 -16.84 19.41 28.83
N ASP A 183 -15.91 18.48 28.65
CA ASP A 183 -15.12 18.32 27.44
C ASP A 183 -16.06 17.87 26.31
N ALA A 184 -16.84 18.83 25.80
CA ALA A 184 -17.91 18.66 24.83
C ALA A 184 -17.37 18.36 23.41
N GLY A 185 -16.06 18.14 23.26
CA GLY A 185 -15.40 17.85 22.00
C GLY A 185 -14.69 16.49 21.94
N SER A 186 -14.68 15.70 23.02
CA SER A 186 -14.05 14.37 23.01
C SER A 186 -14.96 13.34 22.35
N GLU A 187 -15.17 13.51 21.05
CA GLU A 187 -15.86 12.52 20.23
C GLU A 187 -15.15 11.16 20.38
N PRO A 188 -15.90 10.07 20.66
CA PRO A 188 -15.30 8.78 20.97
C PRO A 188 -14.40 8.33 19.82
N MET A 189 -13.11 8.16 20.11
CA MET A 189 -12.13 7.67 19.15
C MET A 189 -12.64 6.35 18.53
N PRO A 190 -12.66 6.23 17.20
CA PRO A 190 -13.20 5.03 16.55
C PRO A 190 -12.43 3.79 17.03
N PHE A 191 -13.20 2.76 17.37
CA PHE A 191 -12.69 1.46 17.81
C PHE A 191 -11.81 1.48 19.06
N LYS A 192 -12.01 2.41 20.01
CA LYS A 192 -11.14 2.60 21.21
C LYS A 192 -10.68 1.31 21.90
N ASP A 193 -11.52 0.28 21.93
CA ASP A 193 -11.27 -0.98 22.63
C ASP A 193 -10.38 -1.98 21.87
N LEU A 194 -10.05 -1.69 20.59
CA LEU A 194 -9.21 -2.55 19.75
C LEU A 194 -7.77 -2.05 19.66
N PRO A 195 -6.76 -2.95 19.59
CA PRO A 195 -5.37 -2.56 19.39
C PRO A 195 -5.14 -2.00 17.98
N ALA A 196 -4.12 -1.16 17.81
CA ALA A 196 -3.83 -0.52 16.52
C ALA A 196 -3.51 -1.53 15.39
N SER A 197 -2.94 -2.69 15.73
CA SER A 197 -2.63 -3.77 14.79
C SER A 197 -3.84 -4.63 14.39
N HIS A 198 -5.01 -4.40 14.99
CA HIS A 198 -6.20 -5.17 14.64
C HIS A 198 -6.63 -4.86 13.20
N VAL A 199 -6.77 -5.90 12.37
CA VAL A 199 -7.19 -5.79 10.98
C VAL A 199 -8.73 -5.74 10.93
N LEU A 200 -9.27 -4.60 10.51
CA LEU A 200 -10.71 -4.39 10.32
C LEU A 200 -11.22 -5.01 9.02
N ALA A 201 -10.40 -4.95 7.97
CA ALA A 201 -10.67 -5.63 6.71
C ALA A 201 -9.36 -6.16 6.11
N PRO A 202 -9.34 -7.40 5.60
CA PRO A 202 -8.16 -7.97 4.98
C PRO A 202 -7.77 -7.19 3.72
N PRO A 203 -6.51 -7.33 3.26
CA PRO A 203 -6.08 -6.73 1.99
C PRO A 203 -6.97 -7.24 0.85
N PRO A 204 -7.30 -6.39 -0.13
CA PRO A 204 -8.10 -6.79 -1.28
C PRO A 204 -7.37 -7.90 -2.05
N ARG A 205 -8.11 -8.97 -2.37
CA ARG A 205 -7.55 -10.16 -3.05
C ARG A 205 -8.24 -10.38 -4.38
N LEU A 206 -7.48 -10.86 -5.35
CA LEU A 206 -8.00 -11.34 -6.62
C LEU A 206 -8.04 -12.86 -6.61
N ARG A 207 -9.21 -13.38 -6.92
CA ARG A 207 -9.37 -14.81 -7.17
C ARG A 207 -8.89 -15.11 -8.59
N THR A 208 -7.71 -15.70 -8.69
CA THR A 208 -7.24 -16.29 -9.95
C THR A 208 -7.71 -17.74 -10.03
N ARG A 209 -7.55 -18.40 -11.18
CA ARG A 209 -8.10 -19.76 -11.43
C ARG A 209 -7.72 -20.78 -10.36
N SER A 210 -6.58 -20.62 -9.70
CA SER A 210 -6.05 -21.58 -8.72
C SER A 210 -5.67 -20.98 -7.37
N SER A 211 -5.64 -19.65 -7.21
CA SER A 211 -5.20 -19.02 -5.95
C SER A 211 -5.76 -17.61 -5.74
N ASP A 212 -5.90 -17.22 -4.47
CA ASP A 212 -6.20 -15.84 -4.08
C ASP A 212 -4.91 -15.04 -3.91
N VAL A 213 -4.66 -14.11 -4.83
CA VAL A 213 -3.46 -13.28 -4.87
C VAL A 213 -3.79 -11.89 -4.33
N PRO A 214 -3.01 -11.31 -3.38
CA PRO A 214 -3.20 -9.92 -2.96
C PRO A 214 -3.14 -8.95 -4.14
N LEU A 215 -3.97 -7.90 -4.14
CA LEU A 215 -4.02 -6.90 -5.22
C LEU A 215 -2.66 -6.24 -5.45
N MET A 216 -1.90 -5.98 -4.38
CA MET A 216 -0.54 -5.46 -4.49
C MET A 216 0.36 -6.37 -5.33
N ASP A 217 0.38 -7.67 -5.01
CA ASP A 217 1.23 -8.64 -5.69
C ASP A 217 0.79 -8.81 -7.15
N TRP A 218 -0.51 -8.80 -7.40
CA TRP A 218 -1.05 -8.82 -8.75
C TRP A 218 -0.57 -7.62 -9.57
N LEU A 219 -0.67 -6.40 -9.03
CA LEU A 219 -0.25 -5.15 -9.69
C LEU A 219 1.26 -5.09 -9.96
N ARG A 220 2.06 -5.79 -9.17
CA ARG A 220 3.53 -5.80 -9.32
C ARG A 220 4.03 -6.90 -10.24
N TYR A 221 3.49 -8.10 -10.10
CA TYR A 221 4.08 -9.31 -10.66
C TYR A 221 3.23 -10.00 -11.73
N TYR A 222 1.90 -9.80 -11.72
CA TYR A 222 0.98 -10.52 -12.61
C TYR A 222 0.34 -9.65 -13.69
N SER A 223 0.33 -8.32 -13.52
CA SER A 223 -0.07 -7.39 -14.57
C SER A 223 1.03 -7.26 -15.61
N ASP A 224 0.66 -7.20 -16.89
CA ASP A 224 1.60 -6.92 -17.97
C ASP A 224 2.27 -5.54 -17.77
N GLY A 225 3.59 -5.54 -17.58
CA GLY A 225 4.38 -4.31 -17.49
C GLY A 225 4.35 -3.57 -16.15
N ASN A 226 4.06 -4.24 -15.03
CA ASN A 226 4.05 -3.63 -13.69
C ASN A 226 3.07 -2.44 -13.60
N ALA A 227 1.78 -2.75 -13.58
CA ALA A 227 0.69 -1.78 -13.55
C ALA A 227 0.71 -0.86 -12.32
N TRP A 228 1.43 -1.24 -11.26
CA TRP A 228 1.54 -0.46 -10.02
C TRP A 228 1.83 1.02 -10.26
N SER A 229 2.90 1.35 -11.01
CA SER A 229 3.29 2.75 -11.23
C SER A 229 2.24 3.52 -12.03
N GLY A 230 1.63 2.86 -13.02
CA GLY A 230 0.54 3.39 -13.82
C GLY A 230 -0.69 3.73 -12.98
N VAL A 231 -1.12 2.82 -12.10
CA VAL A 231 -2.25 3.03 -11.20
C VAL A 231 -2.02 4.24 -10.30
N ILE A 232 -0.84 4.33 -9.65
CA ILE A 232 -0.52 5.48 -8.78
C ILE A 232 -0.54 6.79 -9.56
N GLN A 233 0.01 6.79 -10.78
CA GLN A 233 0.02 7.95 -11.66
C GLN A 233 -1.41 8.36 -12.07
N SER A 234 -2.24 7.41 -12.54
CA SER A 234 -3.63 7.65 -12.95
C SER A 234 -4.48 8.19 -11.80
N ILE A 235 -4.33 7.65 -10.58
CA ILE A 235 -5.03 8.16 -9.39
C ILE A 235 -4.60 9.61 -9.10
N SER A 236 -3.30 9.89 -9.07
CA SER A 236 -2.77 11.23 -8.76
C SER A 236 -3.21 12.27 -9.78
N ASP A 237 -3.22 11.90 -11.06
CA ASP A 237 -3.62 12.78 -12.16
C ASP A 237 -5.12 13.06 -12.13
N ARG A 238 -5.95 12.06 -11.83
CA ARG A 238 -7.40 12.24 -11.66
C ARG A 238 -7.74 13.06 -10.41
N ILE A 239 -7.07 12.84 -9.28
CA ILE A 239 -7.28 13.64 -8.05
C ILE A 239 -6.92 15.10 -8.30
N SER A 240 -5.77 15.37 -8.91
CA SER A 240 -5.33 16.73 -9.19
C SER A 240 -6.14 17.41 -10.30
N GLY A 241 -6.68 16.66 -11.26
CA GLY A 241 -7.53 17.18 -12.34
C GLY A 241 -8.99 17.41 -11.96
N ASP A 242 -9.47 16.88 -10.83
CA ASP A 242 -10.89 16.92 -10.49
C ASP A 242 -11.27 18.14 -9.65
N VAL A 243 -12.16 18.97 -10.19
CA VAL A 243 -12.63 20.21 -9.54
C VAL A 243 -13.30 19.93 -8.19
N MET A 244 -13.95 18.78 -8.03
CA MET A 244 -14.60 18.39 -6.77
C MET A 244 -13.59 17.97 -5.70
N LEU A 245 -12.36 17.60 -6.07
CA LEU A 245 -11.33 17.17 -5.11
C LEU A 245 -10.31 18.28 -4.80
N GLN A 246 -10.32 19.37 -5.57
CA GLN A 246 -9.43 20.53 -5.40
C GLN A 246 -9.42 21.13 -3.98
N PRO A 247 -10.54 21.28 -3.25
CA PRO A 247 -10.49 21.82 -1.88
C PRO A 247 -9.63 21.02 -0.91
N TRP A 248 -9.45 19.71 -1.14
CA TRP A 248 -8.68 18.81 -0.29
C TRP A 248 -7.22 18.66 -0.75
N PHE A 249 -7.00 18.60 -2.06
CA PHE A 249 -5.68 18.25 -2.63
C PHE A 249 -5.02 19.38 -3.43
N GLY A 250 -5.74 20.47 -3.73
CA GLY A 250 -5.28 21.53 -4.64
C GLY A 250 -4.05 22.30 -4.15
N SER A 251 -3.77 22.29 -2.84
CA SER A 251 -2.54 22.88 -2.30
C SER A 251 -1.34 21.95 -2.29
N MET A 252 -1.51 20.64 -2.58
CA MET A 252 -0.41 19.69 -2.63
C MET A 252 0.28 19.75 -3.98
N ASP A 253 1.60 19.83 -3.98
CA ASP A 253 2.35 19.62 -5.21
C ASP A 253 2.17 18.17 -5.70
N ARG A 254 2.24 17.97 -7.02
CA ARG A 254 2.00 16.66 -7.65
C ARG A 254 2.90 15.55 -7.09
N SER A 255 4.15 15.86 -6.77
CA SER A 255 5.11 14.87 -6.25
C SER A 255 4.75 14.43 -4.82
N THR A 256 4.25 15.35 -4.01
CA THR A 256 3.77 15.08 -2.65
C THR A 256 2.47 14.30 -2.67
N LEU A 257 1.52 14.68 -3.53
CA LEU A 257 0.29 13.91 -3.74
C LEU A 257 0.61 12.48 -4.17
N GLN A 258 1.49 12.31 -5.15
CA GLN A 258 1.88 10.99 -5.66
C GLN A 258 2.53 10.12 -4.58
N ARG A 259 3.38 10.70 -3.71
CA ARG A 259 3.95 9.98 -2.56
C ARG A 259 2.88 9.55 -1.56
N HIS A 260 1.89 10.38 -1.30
CA HIS A 260 0.75 10.04 -0.43
C HIS A 260 -0.09 8.91 -1.04
N VAL A 261 -0.49 9.06 -2.31
CA VAL A 261 -1.25 8.02 -3.01
C VAL A 261 -0.48 6.69 -3.01
N MET A 262 0.82 6.71 -3.29
CA MET A 262 1.65 5.51 -3.25
C MET A 262 1.68 4.85 -1.86
N ALA A 263 1.84 5.62 -0.79
CA ALA A 263 1.86 5.09 0.58
C ALA A 263 0.49 4.51 0.96
N THR A 264 -0.59 5.26 0.76
CA THR A 264 -1.96 4.83 1.10
C THR A 264 -2.38 3.59 0.32
N VAL A 265 -2.16 3.57 -1.00
CA VAL A 265 -2.49 2.40 -1.83
C VAL A 265 -1.63 1.21 -1.41
N ARG A 266 -0.37 1.43 -1.04
CA ARG A 266 0.51 0.35 -0.59
C ARG A 266 -0.05 -0.30 0.66
N ASP A 267 -0.27 0.49 1.70
CA ASP A 267 -0.69 -0.01 3.00
C ASP A 267 -2.05 -0.73 2.88
N LEU A 268 -2.99 -0.13 2.14
CA LEU A 268 -4.31 -0.72 1.91
C LEU A 268 -4.26 -2.05 1.16
N THR A 269 -3.38 -2.18 0.16
CA THR A 269 -3.33 -3.36 -0.71
C THR A 269 -2.39 -4.46 -0.21
N SER A 270 -1.45 -4.16 0.69
CA SER A 270 -0.58 -5.16 1.32
C SER A 270 -1.07 -5.63 2.68
N GLU A 271 -1.41 -4.72 3.59
CA GLU A 271 -1.76 -5.05 4.98
C GLU A 271 -3.28 -5.11 5.19
N GLY A 272 -4.03 -4.45 4.31
CA GLY A 272 -5.47 -4.25 4.47
C GLY A 272 -5.75 -2.99 5.28
N LEU A 273 -6.93 -2.95 5.88
CA LEU A 273 -7.35 -1.81 6.70
C LEU A 273 -7.22 -2.17 8.18
N THR A 274 -6.29 -1.51 8.88
CA THR A 274 -6.10 -1.70 10.33
C THR A 274 -6.81 -0.62 11.14
N VAL A 275 -7.06 -0.89 12.42
CA VAL A 275 -7.58 0.11 13.38
C VAL A 275 -6.63 1.31 13.49
N GLY A 276 -5.31 1.07 13.49
CA GLY A 276 -4.29 2.11 13.52
C GLY A 276 -4.42 3.08 12.34
N THR A 277 -4.48 2.54 11.12
CA THR A 277 -4.65 3.32 9.89
C THR A 277 -5.96 4.11 9.91
N VAL A 278 -7.08 3.52 10.35
CA VAL A 278 -8.36 4.23 10.42
C VAL A 278 -8.34 5.36 11.44
N ARG A 279 -7.75 5.15 12.62
CA ARG A 279 -7.62 6.21 13.64
C ARG A 279 -6.72 7.34 13.16
N GLU A 280 -5.61 7.02 12.50
CA GLU A 280 -4.70 8.00 11.92
C GLU A 280 -5.39 8.86 10.87
N LEU A 281 -6.09 8.24 9.91
CA LEU A 281 -6.85 8.95 8.88
C LEU A 281 -7.98 9.78 9.48
N ALA A 282 -8.69 9.27 10.49
CA ALA A 282 -9.75 10.01 11.17
C ALA A 282 -9.21 11.20 11.98
N ALA A 283 -8.03 11.09 12.58
CA ALA A 283 -7.36 12.17 13.29
C ALA A 283 -6.83 13.24 12.31
N ALA A 284 -6.23 12.80 11.19
CA ALA A 284 -5.81 13.66 10.10
C ALA A 284 -7.00 14.47 9.53
N GLN A 285 -8.12 13.81 9.25
CA GLN A 285 -9.32 14.47 8.78
C GLN A 285 -9.87 15.49 9.79
N LEU A 286 -9.90 15.13 11.09
CA LEU A 286 -10.33 16.05 12.13
C LEU A 286 -9.42 17.29 12.20
N ALA A 287 -8.10 17.10 12.14
CA ALA A 287 -7.14 18.20 12.15
C ALA A 287 -7.31 19.12 10.93
N PHE A 288 -7.61 18.55 9.75
CA PHE A 288 -7.91 19.33 8.54
C PHE A 288 -9.18 20.18 8.71
N VAL A 289 -10.24 19.60 9.26
CA VAL A 289 -11.51 20.31 9.51
C VAL A 289 -11.33 21.41 10.57
N GLN A 290 -10.60 21.13 11.66
CA GLN A 290 -10.27 22.12 12.69
C GLN A 290 -9.42 23.29 12.16
N ALA A 291 -8.63 23.04 11.10
CA ALA A 291 -7.88 24.09 10.40
C ALA A 291 -8.74 24.92 9.42
N GLY A 292 -10.06 24.69 9.37
CA GLY A 292 -11.00 25.38 8.49
C GLY A 292 -11.19 24.71 7.13
N GLY A 293 -10.72 23.48 6.95
CA GLY A 293 -10.98 22.68 5.75
C GLY A 293 -12.40 22.11 5.71
N GLU A 294 -12.90 21.78 4.52
CA GLU A 294 -14.21 21.15 4.35
C GLU A 294 -14.15 19.66 4.74
N PRO A 295 -15.13 19.15 5.50
CA PRO A 295 -15.12 17.75 5.87
C PRO A 295 -15.43 16.87 4.64
N ILE A 296 -14.86 15.66 4.59
CA ILE A 296 -15.16 14.71 3.52
C ILE A 296 -16.61 14.24 3.66
N THR A 297 -17.45 14.67 2.72
CA THR A 297 -18.86 14.27 2.63
C THR A 297 -19.01 12.98 1.80
N GLU A 298 -20.18 12.35 1.87
CA GLU A 298 -20.50 11.16 1.08
C GLU A 298 -20.22 11.35 -0.43
N PRO A 299 -20.63 12.46 -1.09
CA PRO A 299 -20.31 12.67 -2.51
C PRO A 299 -18.81 12.75 -2.80
N VAL A 300 -18.01 13.36 -1.91
CA VAL A 300 -16.55 13.48 -2.05
C VAL A 300 -15.89 12.11 -1.88
N TRP A 301 -16.37 11.32 -0.92
CA TRP A 301 -15.94 9.95 -0.73
C TRP A 301 -16.20 9.08 -1.97
N GLU A 302 -17.44 9.10 -2.48
CA GLU A 302 -17.81 8.35 -3.68
C GLU A 302 -16.96 8.76 -4.89
N LYS A 303 -16.61 10.04 -4.98
CA LYS A 303 -15.75 10.54 -6.05
C LYS A 303 -14.30 10.05 -5.93
N LEU A 304 -13.74 10.04 -4.73
CA LEU A 304 -12.42 9.47 -4.45
C LEU A 304 -12.40 7.96 -4.75
N HIS A 305 -13.43 7.26 -4.29
CA HIS A 305 -13.60 5.84 -4.52
C HIS A 305 -13.69 5.51 -6.02
N ALA A 306 -14.55 6.21 -6.76
CA ALA A 306 -14.68 6.06 -8.20
C ALA A 306 -13.37 6.38 -8.94
N THR A 307 -12.60 7.36 -8.46
CA THR A 307 -11.28 7.69 -9.02
C THR A 307 -10.32 6.51 -8.89
N PHE A 308 -10.29 5.86 -7.73
CA PHE A 308 -9.46 4.69 -7.49
C PHE A 308 -9.92 3.49 -8.34
N ALA A 309 -11.21 3.15 -8.28
CA ALA A 309 -11.78 2.05 -9.06
C ALA A 309 -11.55 2.21 -10.57
N ASN A 310 -11.71 3.44 -11.11
CA ASN A 310 -11.47 3.71 -12.52
C ASN A 310 -9.99 3.59 -12.92
N ALA A 311 -9.07 4.01 -12.06
CA ALA A 311 -7.65 3.80 -12.30
C ALA A 311 -7.29 2.31 -12.33
N LEU A 312 -7.84 1.51 -11.41
CA LEU A 312 -7.63 0.04 -11.44
C LEU A 312 -8.17 -0.58 -12.73
N ARG A 313 -9.37 -0.19 -13.17
CA ARG A 313 -9.96 -0.69 -14.44
C ARG A 313 -9.15 -0.30 -15.68
N GLU A 314 -8.64 0.93 -15.72
CA GLU A 314 -7.79 1.43 -16.81
C GLU A 314 -6.52 0.59 -16.97
N HIS A 315 -6.01 0.07 -15.86
CA HIS A 315 -4.85 -0.83 -15.83
C HIS A 315 -5.23 -2.32 -15.81
N LEU A 316 -6.42 -2.65 -16.34
CA LEU A 316 -6.90 -4.01 -16.58
C LEU A 316 -6.99 -4.89 -15.33
N VAL A 317 -7.16 -4.30 -14.15
CA VAL A 317 -7.40 -5.05 -12.91
C VAL A 317 -8.77 -5.75 -13.03
N PRO A 318 -8.86 -7.07 -12.80
CA PRO A 318 -10.13 -7.79 -12.81
C PRO A 318 -11.17 -7.18 -11.87
N GLU A 319 -12.44 -7.13 -12.30
CA GLU A 319 -13.53 -6.48 -11.55
C GLU A 319 -13.72 -7.08 -10.14
N ALA A 320 -13.40 -8.37 -9.94
CA ALA A 320 -13.42 -8.99 -8.62
C ALA A 320 -12.43 -8.32 -7.63
N GLY A 321 -11.26 -7.89 -8.11
CA GLY A 321 -10.30 -7.14 -7.31
C GLY A 321 -10.78 -5.72 -6.98
N VAL A 322 -11.48 -5.09 -7.93
CA VAL A 322 -12.12 -3.78 -7.72
C VAL A 322 -13.24 -3.90 -6.68
N GLN A 323 -14.12 -4.90 -6.78
CA GLN A 323 -15.17 -5.14 -5.78
C GLN A 323 -14.62 -5.50 -4.38
N SER A 324 -13.48 -6.21 -4.33
CA SER A 324 -12.81 -6.49 -3.06
C SER A 324 -12.32 -5.22 -2.38
N LEU A 325 -11.94 -4.18 -3.15
CA LEU A 325 -11.52 -2.88 -2.61
C LEU A 325 -12.68 -2.19 -1.88
N ASP A 326 -13.89 -2.20 -2.46
CA ASP A 326 -15.10 -1.63 -1.85
C ASP A 326 -15.34 -2.22 -0.45
N THR A 327 -15.16 -3.54 -0.33
CA THR A 327 -15.31 -4.27 0.93
C THR A 327 -14.23 -3.84 1.94
N THR A 328 -12.97 -3.71 1.50
CA THR A 328 -11.88 -3.25 2.37
C THR A 328 -12.07 -1.81 2.84
N LEU A 329 -12.62 -0.93 1.99
CA LEU A 329 -12.81 0.49 2.29
C LEU A 329 -14.08 0.83 3.07
N ALA A 330 -15.06 -0.09 3.14
CA ALA A 330 -16.34 0.15 3.81
C ALA A 330 -16.21 0.61 5.28
N PRO A 331 -15.34 0.04 6.14
CA PRO A 331 -15.18 0.52 7.51
C PRO A 331 -14.60 1.95 7.57
N LEU A 332 -13.69 2.29 6.66
CA LEU A 332 -13.10 3.63 6.59
C LEU A 332 -14.15 4.68 6.18
N LYS A 333 -14.98 4.36 5.18
CA LYS A 333 -16.11 5.21 4.77
C LYS A 333 -17.03 5.53 5.95
N ALA A 334 -17.43 4.50 6.69
CA ALA A 334 -18.33 4.65 7.83
C ALA A 334 -17.76 5.57 8.92
N VAL A 335 -16.44 5.58 9.12
CA VAL A 335 -15.79 6.46 10.10
C VAL A 335 -15.64 7.89 9.57
N ILE A 336 -15.12 8.06 8.35
CA ILE A 336 -14.80 9.37 7.80
C ILE A 336 -16.08 10.17 7.47
N VAL A 337 -17.08 9.54 6.87
CA VAL A 337 -18.32 10.22 6.45
C VAL A 337 -19.27 10.45 7.62
N LYS A 338 -19.38 9.53 8.59
CA LYS A 338 -20.26 9.76 9.74
C LYS A 338 -19.78 10.93 10.60
N ARG A 339 -18.46 11.10 10.71
CA ARG A 339 -17.81 12.15 11.48
C ARG A 339 -17.97 13.54 10.86
N SER A 340 -18.26 13.63 9.56
CA SER A 340 -18.48 14.92 8.88
C SER A 340 -19.87 15.51 9.10
N LEU A 341 -20.79 14.77 9.72
CA LEU A 341 -22.18 15.20 9.97
C LEU A 341 -22.40 15.84 11.34
N ILE A 342 -21.35 15.97 12.14
CA ILE A 342 -21.38 16.51 13.52
C ILE A 342 -20.71 17.88 13.52
#